data_AF-A0A7X0DEX2-F1
#
_entry.id   AF-A0A7X0DEX2-F1
#
_cell.length_a   1.000
_cell.length_b   1.000
_cell.length_c   1.000
_cell.angle_alpha   90.00
_cell.angle_beta   90.00
_cell.angle_gamma   90.00
#
_symmetry.space_group_name_H-M   'P 1'
#
loop_
_entity.id
_entity.type
_entity.pdbx_description
1 polymer ?
#
loop_
_entity_poly.entity_id
_entity_poly.type
_entity_poly.pdbx_seq_one_letter_code
_entity_poly.pdbx_strand_id
1 'polypeptide(L)'
;MARKSIEERLAQLDAQRSALKARLSKQERANDTRRKVLIGALVLHRLENANDPEFSARLADWLRRELPGFLTRDNDKALFDDILK
;
A
#
# COMPACT_ATOMS: atom_id res chain seq x y z
N MET A 1 42.70 24.84 -12.13
CA MET A 1 41.55 23.95 -11.89
C MET A 1 42.02 22.78 -11.02
N ALA A 2 41.92 22.88 -9.70
CA ALA A 2 42.33 21.80 -8.81
C ALA A 2 41.46 20.56 -9.10
N ARG A 3 42.07 19.45 -9.51
CA ARG A 3 41.34 18.18 -9.64
C ARG A 3 40.90 17.80 -8.23
N LYS A 4 39.58 17.68 -8.00
CA LYS A 4 39.03 17.06 -6.79
C LYS A 4 39.79 15.77 -6.48
N SER A 5 40.12 15.56 -5.21
CA SER A 5 40.82 14.34 -4.79
C SER A 5 39.96 13.11 -5.11
N ILE A 6 40.59 11.95 -5.22
CA ILE A 6 39.85 10.70 -5.48
C ILE A 6 38.81 10.46 -4.37
N GLU A 7 39.13 10.82 -3.13
CA GLU A 7 38.23 10.72 -1.98
C GLU A 7 37.00 11.62 -2.12
N GLU A 8 37.18 12.89 -2.54
CA GLU A 8 36.07 13.81 -2.77
C GLU A 8 35.14 13.32 -3.89
N ARG A 9 35.70 12.70 -4.92
CA ARG A 9 34.92 12.08 -6.01
C ARG A 9 34.17 10.84 -5.54
N LEU A 10 34.80 10.01 -4.71
CA LEU A 10 34.15 8.84 -4.12
C LEU A 10 32.98 9.26 -3.25
N ALA A 11 33.19 10.23 -2.35
CA ALA A 11 32.16 10.78 -1.49
C ALA A 11 30.99 11.38 -2.30
N GLN A 12 31.29 12.07 -3.40
CA GLN A 12 30.25 12.61 -4.29
C GLN A 12 29.43 11.51 -4.97
N LEU A 13 30.05 10.42 -5.42
CA LEU A 13 29.36 9.29 -6.03
C LEU A 13 28.50 8.53 -5.01
N ASP A 14 29.00 8.32 -3.79
CA ASP A 14 28.24 7.67 -2.73
C ASP A 14 27.03 8.51 -2.29
N ALA A 15 27.18 9.83 -2.19
CA ALA A 15 26.07 10.74 -1.93
C ALA A 15 25.00 10.65 -3.03
N GLN A 16 25.40 10.64 -4.31
CA GLN A 16 24.46 10.48 -5.43
C GLN A 16 23.75 9.12 -5.40
N ARG A 17 24.49 8.03 -5.13
CA ARG A 17 23.92 6.69 -5.00
C ARG A 17 22.90 6.62 -3.86
N SER A 18 23.22 7.20 -2.71
CA SER A 18 22.31 7.26 -1.57
C SER A 18 21.03 8.03 -1.90
N ALA A 19 21.16 9.18 -2.56
CA ALA A 19 20.01 9.98 -2.99
C ALA A 19 19.11 9.23 -3.99
N LEU A 20 19.69 8.53 -4.95
CA LEU A 20 18.94 7.71 -5.92
C LEU A 20 18.22 6.54 -5.23
N LYS A 21 18.88 5.84 -4.29
CA LYS A 21 18.25 4.77 -3.50
C LYS A 21 17.09 5.29 -2.67
N ALA A 22 17.25 6.45 -2.02
CA ALA A 22 16.18 7.07 -1.23
C ALA A 22 14.97 7.42 -2.11
N ARG A 23 15.21 7.95 -3.32
CA ARG A 23 14.15 8.24 -4.29
C ARG A 23 13.44 6.97 -4.76
N LEU A 24 14.18 5.90 -5.05
CA LEU A 24 13.61 4.62 -5.45
C LEU A 24 12.71 4.05 -4.34
N SER A 25 13.21 3.98 -3.10
CA SER A 25 12.44 3.49 -1.96
C SER A 25 11.17 4.33 -1.71
N LYS A 26 11.23 5.65 -1.92
CA LYS A 26 10.04 6.51 -1.86
C LYS A 26 9.02 6.14 -2.94
N GLN A 27 9.47 5.90 -4.18
CA GLN A 27 8.60 5.50 -5.28
C GLN A 27 7.97 4.13 -5.03
N GLU A 28 8.74 3.16 -4.52
CA GLU A 28 8.25 1.83 -4.19
C GLU A 28 7.17 1.87 -3.12
N ARG A 29 7.37 2.64 -2.04
CA ARG A 29 6.34 2.84 -1.01
C ARG A 29 5.10 3.53 -1.56
N ALA A 30 5.26 4.54 -2.41
CA ALA A 30 4.11 5.21 -3.05
C ALA A 30 3.31 4.25 -3.95
N ASN A 31 4.01 3.40 -4.71
CA ASN A 31 3.39 2.38 -5.55
C ASN A 31 2.69 1.30 -4.72
N ASP A 32 3.30 0.87 -3.61
CA ASP A 32 2.71 -0.11 -2.69
C ASP A 32 1.42 0.42 -2.06
N THR A 33 1.43 1.66 -1.54
CA THR A 33 0.22 2.32 -1.03
C THR A 33 -0.85 2.42 -2.11
N ARG A 34 -0.48 2.85 -3.33
CA ARG A 34 -1.42 2.95 -4.45
C ARG A 34 -2.03 1.60 -4.81
N ARG A 35 -1.24 0.52 -4.83
CA ARG A 35 -1.73 -0.84 -5.10
C ARG A 35 -2.74 -1.28 -4.05
N LYS A 36 -2.44 -1.08 -2.76
CA LYS A 36 -3.34 -1.42 -1.65
C LYS A 36 -4.67 -0.67 -1.75
N VAL A 37 -4.61 0.64 -2.02
CA VAL A 37 -5.81 1.47 -2.19
C VAL A 37 -6.65 1.02 -3.39
N LEU A 38 -6.03 0.75 -4.54
CA LEU A 38 -6.75 0.32 -5.74
C LEU A 38 -7.44 -1.03 -5.55
N ILE A 39 -6.77 -1.99 -4.91
CA ILE A 39 -7.38 -3.29 -4.59
C ILE A 39 -8.56 -3.10 -3.63
N GLY A 40 -8.39 -2.31 -2.57
CA GLY A 40 -9.47 -2.00 -1.64
C GLY A 40 -10.67 -1.36 -2.32
N ALA A 41 -10.44 -0.34 -3.15
CA ALA A 41 -11.50 0.34 -3.90
C ALA A 41 -12.26 -0.61 -4.85
N LEU A 42 -11.56 -1.55 -5.51
CA LEU A 42 -12.20 -2.56 -6.35
C LEU A 42 -13.10 -3.50 -5.53
N VAL A 43 -12.63 -3.95 -4.37
CA VAL A 43 -13.40 -4.82 -3.47
C VAL A 43 -14.66 -4.11 -2.99
N LEU A 44 -14.54 -2.87 -2.51
CA LEU A 44 -15.68 -2.05 -2.09
C LEU A 44 -16.69 -1.84 -3.23
N HIS A 45 -16.20 -1.45 -4.41
CA HIS A 45 -17.04 -1.29 -5.59
C HIS A 45 -17.79 -2.59 -5.95
N ARG A 46 -17.19 -3.75 -5.75
CA ARG A 46 -17.82 -5.06 -6.05
C ARG A 46 -18.84 -5.48 -4.99
N LEU A 47 -18.70 -5.00 -3.76
CA LEU A 47 -19.74 -5.15 -2.73
C LEU A 47 -20.96 -4.27 -3.03
N GLU A 48 -20.72 -3.03 -3.45
CA GLU A 48 -21.78 -2.06 -3.75
C GLU A 48 -22.50 -2.35 -5.07
N ASN A 49 -21.75 -2.66 -6.12
CA ASN A 49 -22.29 -2.90 -7.46
C ASN A 49 -22.49 -4.40 -7.71
N ALA A 50 -23.68 -4.86 -7.37
CA ALA A 50 -24.15 -6.25 -7.50
C ALA A 50 -24.43 -6.65 -8.96
N ASN A 51 -23.46 -6.46 -9.86
CA ASN A 51 -23.50 -7.09 -11.19
C ASN A 51 -23.50 -8.63 -11.09
N ASP A 52 -23.11 -9.17 -9.93
CA ASP A 52 -23.19 -10.59 -9.58
C ASP A 52 -23.50 -10.70 -8.06
N PRO A 53 -24.78 -10.79 -7.69
CA PRO A 53 -25.20 -10.81 -6.29
C PRO A 53 -24.65 -12.00 -5.49
N GLU A 54 -24.48 -13.16 -6.12
CA GLU A 54 -23.95 -14.35 -5.44
C GLU A 54 -22.47 -14.16 -5.10
N PHE A 55 -21.69 -13.64 -6.05
CA PHE A 55 -20.29 -13.31 -5.80
C PHE A 55 -20.13 -12.25 -4.72
N SER A 56 -20.93 -11.16 -4.76
CA SER A 56 -20.86 -10.10 -3.76
C SER A 56 -21.22 -10.62 -2.35
N ALA A 57 -22.22 -11.49 -2.23
CA ALA A 57 -22.57 -12.13 -0.96
C ALA A 57 -21.42 -13.02 -0.42
N ARG A 58 -20.83 -13.87 -1.27
CA ARG A 58 -19.69 -14.72 -0.90
C ARG A 58 -18.47 -13.89 -0.49
N LEU A 59 -18.23 -12.77 -1.16
CA LEU A 59 -17.14 -11.85 -0.83
C LEU A 59 -17.36 -11.16 0.51
N ALA A 60 -18.58 -10.69 0.78
CA ALA A 60 -18.96 -10.10 2.06
C ALA A 60 -18.78 -11.09 3.20
N ASP A 61 -19.25 -12.33 3.05
CA ASP A 61 -19.09 -13.37 4.07
C ASP A 61 -17.62 -13.73 4.31
N TRP A 62 -16.81 -13.79 3.25
CA TRP A 62 -15.37 -14.00 3.40
C TRP A 62 -14.71 -12.85 4.18
N LEU A 63 -15.04 -11.60 3.85
CA LEU A 63 -14.53 -10.42 4.54
C LEU A 63 -14.92 -10.40 6.02
N ARG A 64 -16.17 -10.72 6.36
CA ARG A 64 -16.64 -10.83 7.76
C ARG A 64 -15.85 -11.84 8.58
N ARG A 65 -15.32 -12.90 7.96
CA ARG A 65 -14.53 -13.94 8.65
C ARG A 65 -13.06 -13.54 8.79
N GLU A 66 -12.48 -12.93 7.76
CA GLU A 66 -11.03 -12.65 7.72
C GLU A 66 -10.66 -11.27 8.29
N LEU A 67 -11.45 -10.22 8.04
CA LEU A 67 -11.14 -8.85 8.50
C LEU A 67 -10.96 -8.75 10.02
N PRO A 68 -11.79 -9.38 10.88
CA PRO A 68 -11.59 -9.30 12.33
C PRO A 68 -10.26 -9.90 12.81
N GLY A 69 -9.73 -10.90 12.10
CA GLY A 69 -8.42 -11.51 12.38
C GLY A 69 -7.25 -10.73 11.80
N PHE A 70 -7.49 -10.02 10.69
CA PHE A 70 -6.50 -9.16 10.03
C PHE A 70 -6.34 -7.79 10.73
N LEU A 71 -7.43 -7.20 11.21
CA LEU A 71 -7.45 -5.91 11.87
C LEU A 71 -7.07 -6.07 13.35
N THR A 72 -5.93 -5.51 13.72
CA THR A 72 -5.40 -5.61 15.08
C THR A 72 -5.85 -4.47 16.00
N ARG A 73 -6.27 -3.33 15.44
CA ARG A 73 -6.66 -2.13 16.20
C ARG A 73 -8.15 -1.93 16.16
N ASP A 74 -8.74 -1.60 17.31
CA ASP A 74 -10.19 -1.42 17.41
C ASP A 74 -10.70 -0.22 16.61
N ASN A 75 -9.91 0.86 16.51
CA ASN A 75 -10.24 1.99 15.63
C ASN A 75 -10.32 1.58 14.16
N ASP A 76 -9.47 0.66 13.72
CA ASP A 76 -9.49 0.20 12.34
C ASP A 76 -10.69 -0.71 12.10
N LYS A 77 -11.08 -1.54 13.09
CA LYS A 77 -12.29 -2.38 13.02
C LYS A 77 -13.56 -1.54 12.87
N ALA A 78 -13.67 -0.45 13.63
CA ALA A 78 -14.81 0.46 13.58
C ALA A 78 -15.04 1.09 12.19
N LEU A 79 -13.99 1.18 11.36
CA LEU A 79 -14.11 1.68 9.98
C LEU A 79 -14.81 0.70 9.03
N PHE A 80 -14.97 -0.57 9.43
CA PHE A 80 -15.60 -1.62 8.61
C PHE A 80 -16.88 -2.17 9.26
N ASP A 81 -17.45 -1.52 10.28
CA ASP A 81 -18.65 -1.97 10.99
C ASP A 81 -19.87 -2.14 10.06
N ASP A 82 -19.95 -1.38 8.99
CA ASP A 82 -20.98 -1.46 7.95
C ASP A 82 -20.85 -2.74 7.09
N ILE A 83 -19.63 -3.21 6.87
CA ILE A 83 -19.31 -4.43 6.12
C ILE A 83 -19.31 -5.66 7.04
N LEU A 84 -18.95 -5.48 8.31
CA LEU A 84 -18.83 -6.55 9.31
C LEU A 84 -20.17 -6.99 9.92
N LYS A 85 -21.23 -6.18 9.79
CA LYS A 85 -22.60 -6.52 10.23
C LYS A 85 -23.27 -7.55 9.35
#